data_AF-A0A3Q1FDN3-F1
#
_entry.id   AF-A0A3Q1FDN3-F1
#
_cell.length_a   1.000
_cell.length_b   1.000
_cell.length_c   1.000
_cell.angle_alpha   90.00
_cell.angle_beta   90.00
_cell.angle_gamma   90.00
#
_symmetry.space_group_name_H-M   'P 1'
#
loop_
_entity.id
_entity.type
_entity.pdbx_description
1 polymer ?
#
loop_
_entity_poly.entity_id
_entity_poly.type
_entity_poly.pdbx_seq_one_letter_code
_entity_poly.pdbx_strand_id
1 'polypeptide(L)'
;MDSETLRRIISTLANKNDELQNFLETVENTVTGLQEESYKVMSDLEAELEQLRSVLEEKGAELRHIIKEEQQRKEAELQKQLSEGKFALLSCEELREFANQTVTMAPAFRLTTRPAVSDNMSQFTVDFSTERAGLQRLHFLPVPRAPEIDLSNCVVRDNAITVAWQPLGDADSDGGSGPIERYELEYRKTNRDSSRAAGEACWEKICDIRETQVTISGEGQRLQEKSSPRLKFDSPFVVVRVRARNKAAAGDFSEPIAMETKAFNFGFDAVTAHAELKVHGDSVTWEPQGVKGHDPRLRAKDNKSRCLKNSSLKGQRSEKQTPLCDQEMTGGSYYWELRPLADWKSFSVGVAYRASLGRFDQLGKGAGSWCLSASQWLQTSLAAKHNNRAKALDWPLPQRIGIYCDYDNGDLMFVDVDQLRLLHSFKTKFSQPLVPAFTVWCGGITVATGLQVPSFMGKFASTNQSLSSLTIFPSLTVNICKIMSFLYLNVLINALFCRL
;
A
#
# COMPACT_ATOMS: atom_id res chain seq x y z
N MET A 1 -62.57 -14.35 -57.96
CA MET A 1 -61.46 -13.45 -57.59
C MET A 1 -61.02 -12.78 -58.88
N ASP A 2 -61.17 -11.47 -58.99
CA ASP A 2 -61.00 -10.76 -60.27
C ASP A 2 -59.52 -10.74 -60.70
N SER A 3 -59.29 -10.91 -62.01
CA SER A 3 -57.96 -10.99 -62.64
C SER A 3 -57.06 -9.79 -62.28
N GLU A 4 -57.67 -8.62 -62.09
CA GLU A 4 -56.98 -7.38 -61.74
C GLU A 4 -56.44 -7.36 -60.31
N THR A 5 -57.17 -7.96 -59.35
CA THR A 5 -56.72 -8.08 -57.96
C THR A 5 -55.51 -9.01 -57.85
N LEU A 6 -55.51 -10.10 -58.61
CA LEU A 6 -54.43 -11.09 -58.63
C LEU A 6 -53.15 -10.49 -59.25
N ARG A 7 -53.27 -9.68 -60.31
CA ARG A 7 -52.15 -8.92 -60.89
C ARG A 7 -51.54 -7.90 -59.91
N ARG A 8 -52.36 -7.19 -59.12
CA ARG A 8 -51.87 -6.28 -58.08
C ARG A 8 -51.09 -7.00 -56.98
N ILE A 9 -51.57 -8.16 -56.54
CA ILE A 9 -50.89 -8.98 -55.53
C ILE A 9 -49.53 -9.48 -56.07
N ILE A 10 -49.50 -9.98 -57.31
CA ILE A 10 -48.24 -10.42 -57.96
C ILE A 10 -47.24 -9.27 -58.06
N SER A 11 -47.67 -8.09 -58.51
CA SER A 11 -46.78 -6.91 -58.61
C SER A 11 -46.26 -6.47 -57.23
N THR A 12 -47.09 -6.53 -56.19
CA THR A 12 -46.67 -6.18 -54.82
C THR A 12 -45.65 -7.18 -54.28
N LEU A 13 -45.86 -8.48 -54.54
CA LEU A 13 -44.92 -9.53 -54.15
C LEU A 13 -43.59 -9.43 -54.90
N ALA A 14 -43.62 -9.09 -56.19
CA ALA A 14 -42.41 -8.85 -56.98
C ALA A 14 -41.60 -7.68 -56.41
N ASN A 15 -42.24 -6.53 -56.16
CA ASN A 15 -41.56 -5.38 -55.56
C ASN A 15 -40.99 -5.70 -54.16
N LYS A 16 -41.73 -6.46 -53.35
CA LYS A 16 -41.23 -6.89 -52.02
C LYS A 16 -40.08 -7.89 -52.12
N ASN A 17 -40.06 -8.72 -53.15
CA ASN A 17 -38.95 -9.63 -53.41
C ASN A 17 -37.69 -8.85 -53.82
N ASP A 18 -37.82 -7.84 -54.68
CA ASP A 18 -36.71 -6.97 -55.08
C ASP A 18 -36.17 -6.16 -53.89
N GLU A 19 -37.05 -5.62 -53.03
CA GLU A 19 -36.66 -4.94 -51.78
C GLU A 19 -35.89 -5.88 -50.84
N LEU A 20 -36.32 -7.14 -50.70
CA LEU A 20 -35.64 -8.13 -49.87
C LEU A 20 -34.27 -8.51 -50.45
N GLN A 21 -34.14 -8.62 -51.78
CA GLN A 21 -32.86 -8.87 -52.42
C GLN A 21 -31.88 -7.72 -52.19
N ASN A 22 -32.31 -6.47 -52.38
CA ASN A 22 -31.49 -5.29 -52.09
C ASN A 22 -31.07 -5.20 -50.61
N PHE A 23 -31.98 -5.56 -49.69
CA PHE A 23 -31.67 -5.60 -48.26
C PHE A 23 -30.64 -6.68 -47.94
N LEU A 24 -30.78 -7.89 -48.52
CA LEU A 24 -29.81 -8.97 -48.34
C LEU A 24 -28.44 -8.60 -48.87
N GLU A 25 -28.36 -7.98 -50.06
CA GLU A 25 -27.11 -7.49 -50.64
C GLU A 25 -26.47 -6.41 -49.75
N THR A 26 -27.26 -5.51 -49.18
CA THR A 26 -26.77 -4.49 -48.24
C THR A 26 -26.19 -5.15 -46.97
N VAL A 27 -26.90 -6.14 -46.40
CA VAL A 27 -26.41 -6.86 -45.22
C VAL A 27 -25.12 -7.62 -45.55
N GLU A 28 -25.06 -8.30 -46.68
CA GLU A 28 -23.85 -9.00 -47.13
C GLU A 28 -22.67 -8.04 -47.27
N ASN A 29 -22.86 -6.88 -47.89
CA ASN A 29 -21.85 -5.83 -47.99
C ASN A 29 -21.40 -5.27 -46.62
N THR A 30 -22.31 -5.15 -45.65
CA THR A 30 -21.92 -4.73 -44.29
C THR A 30 -21.13 -5.81 -43.56
N VAL A 31 -21.43 -7.08 -43.77
CA VAL A 31 -20.71 -8.20 -43.15
C VAL A 31 -19.31 -8.31 -43.74
N THR A 32 -19.15 -8.18 -45.06
CA THR A 32 -17.82 -8.18 -45.70
C THR A 32 -16.99 -6.98 -45.25
N GLY A 33 -17.58 -5.78 -45.17
CA GLY A 33 -16.90 -4.60 -44.65
C GLY A 33 -16.43 -4.76 -43.20
N LEU A 34 -17.27 -5.31 -42.32
CA LEU A 34 -16.89 -5.61 -40.93
C LEU A 34 -15.78 -6.66 -40.83
N GLN A 35 -15.79 -7.66 -41.72
CA GLN A 35 -14.72 -8.67 -41.77
C GLN A 35 -13.38 -8.03 -42.16
N GLU A 36 -13.36 -7.20 -43.21
CA GLU A 36 -12.16 -6.48 -43.65
C GLU A 36 -11.62 -5.55 -42.56
N GLU A 37 -12.50 -4.80 -41.89
CA GLU A 37 -12.12 -3.92 -40.79
C GLU A 37 -11.57 -4.72 -39.60
N SER A 38 -12.18 -5.86 -39.26
CA SER A 38 -11.67 -6.75 -38.21
C SER A 38 -10.29 -7.32 -38.56
N TYR A 39 -10.06 -7.74 -39.80
CA TYR A 39 -8.74 -8.22 -40.24
C TYR A 39 -7.69 -7.12 -40.16
N LYS A 40 -8.04 -5.89 -40.55
CA LYS A 40 -7.14 -4.74 -40.46
C LYS A 40 -6.76 -4.43 -39.01
N VAL A 41 -7.75 -4.36 -38.10
CA VAL A 41 -7.48 -4.08 -36.68
C VAL A 41 -6.63 -5.18 -36.03
N MET A 42 -6.85 -6.45 -36.38
CA MET A 42 -6.00 -7.54 -35.90
C MET A 42 -4.56 -7.41 -36.43
N SER A 43 -4.39 -7.11 -37.72
CA SER A 43 -3.06 -6.91 -38.31
C SER A 43 -2.31 -5.72 -37.70
N ASP A 44 -3.01 -4.62 -37.44
CA ASP A 44 -2.41 -3.43 -36.81
C ASP A 44 -1.96 -3.75 -35.37
N LEU A 45 -2.78 -4.50 -34.61
CA LEU A 45 -2.43 -4.95 -33.27
C LEU A 45 -1.22 -5.90 -33.27
N GLU A 46 -1.15 -6.85 -34.21
CA GLU A 46 0.00 -7.76 -34.35
C GLU A 46 1.29 -6.99 -34.66
N ALA A 47 1.22 -5.97 -35.51
CA ALA A 47 2.38 -5.13 -35.84
C ALA A 47 2.89 -4.34 -34.62
N GLU A 48 1.99 -3.74 -33.83
CA GLU A 48 2.36 -3.03 -32.60
C GLU A 48 2.97 -3.98 -31.54
N LEU A 49 2.44 -5.20 -31.42
CA LEU A 49 3.00 -6.21 -30.52
C LEU A 49 4.42 -6.63 -30.93
N GLU A 50 4.68 -6.78 -32.23
CA GLU A 50 6.02 -7.11 -32.73
C GLU A 50 6.99 -5.95 -32.52
N GLN A 51 6.54 -4.70 -32.70
CA GLN A 51 7.34 -3.53 -32.39
C GLN A 51 7.73 -3.47 -30.90
N LEU A 52 6.77 -3.74 -30.01
CA LEU A 52 6.99 -3.74 -28.56
C LEU A 52 7.94 -4.86 -28.14
N ARG A 53 7.83 -6.04 -28.77
CA ARG A 53 8.75 -7.16 -28.59
C ARG A 53 10.18 -6.81 -29.02
N SER A 54 10.33 -6.13 -30.15
CA SER A 54 11.62 -5.66 -30.65
C SER A 54 12.31 -4.70 -29.67
N VAL A 55 11.58 -3.69 -29.18
CA VAL A 55 12.10 -2.72 -28.19
C VAL A 55 12.51 -3.42 -26.89
N LEU A 56 11.73 -4.40 -26.43
CA LEU A 56 12.04 -5.15 -25.22
C LEU A 56 13.32 -5.99 -25.39
N GLU A 57 13.53 -6.62 -26.56
CA GLU A 57 14.76 -7.35 -26.87
C GLU A 57 15.97 -6.42 -26.98
N GLU A 58 15.82 -5.25 -27.60
CA GLU A 58 16.87 -4.23 -27.67
C GLU A 58 17.30 -3.78 -26.26
N LYS A 59 16.34 -3.41 -25.42
CA LYS A 59 16.61 -3.02 -24.02
C LYS A 59 17.16 -4.17 -23.19
N GLY A 60 16.70 -5.39 -23.44
CA GLY A 60 17.25 -6.60 -22.84
C GLY A 60 18.72 -6.81 -23.21
N ALA A 61 19.08 -6.60 -24.47
CA ALA A 61 20.46 -6.68 -24.95
C ALA A 61 21.34 -5.57 -24.35
N GLU A 62 20.84 -4.34 -24.26
CA GLU A 62 21.53 -3.21 -23.64
C GLU A 62 21.84 -3.48 -22.15
N LEU A 63 20.86 -3.95 -21.37
CA LEU A 63 21.07 -4.29 -19.96
C LEU A 63 22.06 -5.45 -19.80
N ARG A 64 21.97 -6.49 -20.64
CA ARG A 64 22.94 -7.60 -20.64
C ARG A 64 24.36 -7.09 -20.93
N HIS A 65 24.51 -6.12 -21.85
CA HIS A 65 25.78 -5.50 -22.15
C HIS A 65 26.34 -4.74 -20.93
N ILE A 66 25.54 -3.86 -20.31
CA ILE A 66 25.94 -3.08 -19.13
C ILE A 66 26.37 -4.01 -17.97
N ILE A 67 25.62 -5.08 -17.72
CA ILE A 67 25.96 -6.05 -16.68
C ILE A 67 27.30 -6.72 -16.98
N LYS A 68 27.53 -7.13 -18.24
CA LYS A 68 28.78 -7.79 -18.65
C LYS A 68 29.98 -6.83 -18.55
N GLU A 69 29.81 -5.58 -18.93
CA GLU A 69 30.84 -4.55 -18.83
C GLU A 69 31.19 -4.26 -17.36
N GLU A 70 30.17 -4.11 -16.49
CA GLU A 70 30.37 -3.88 -15.06
C GLU A 70 30.99 -5.09 -14.36
N GLN A 71 30.64 -6.31 -14.78
CA GLN A 71 31.29 -7.54 -14.34
C GLN A 71 32.78 -7.55 -14.70
N GLN A 72 33.13 -7.25 -15.95
CA GLN A 72 34.52 -7.18 -16.41
C GLN A 72 35.32 -6.10 -15.66
N ARG A 73 34.71 -4.93 -15.42
CA ARG A 73 35.32 -3.84 -14.65
C ARG A 73 35.67 -4.27 -13.22
N LYS A 74 34.73 -4.91 -12.53
CA LYS A 74 34.95 -5.41 -11.16
C LYS A 74 35.99 -6.52 -11.11
N GLU A 75 35.98 -7.42 -12.09
CA GLU A 75 36.97 -8.49 -12.17
C GLU A 75 38.38 -7.94 -12.40
N ALA A 76 38.53 -6.93 -13.27
CA ALA A 76 39.82 -6.25 -13.48
C ALA A 76 40.33 -5.56 -12.20
N GLU A 77 39.45 -4.89 -11.43
CA GLU A 77 39.83 -4.26 -10.16
C GLU A 77 40.23 -5.29 -9.10
N LEU A 78 39.50 -6.40 -8.98
CA LEU A 78 39.85 -7.50 -8.07
C LEU A 78 41.17 -8.15 -8.46
N GLN A 79 41.43 -8.35 -9.77
CA GLN A 79 42.70 -8.88 -10.26
C GLN A 79 43.86 -7.93 -9.94
N LYS A 80 43.65 -6.63 -10.08
CA LYS A 80 44.64 -5.61 -9.70
C LYS A 80 44.95 -5.68 -8.21
N GLN A 81 43.93 -5.68 -7.34
CA GLN A 81 44.11 -5.83 -5.89
C GLN A 81 44.82 -7.13 -5.51
N LEU A 82 44.49 -8.24 -6.18
CA LEU A 82 45.19 -9.51 -6.01
C LEU A 82 46.66 -9.43 -6.44
N SER A 83 46.97 -8.74 -7.53
CA SER A 83 48.36 -8.54 -7.97
C SER A 83 49.17 -7.69 -7.00
N GLU A 84 48.56 -6.62 -6.45
CA GLU A 84 49.18 -5.76 -5.46
C GLU A 84 49.41 -6.51 -4.14
N GLY A 85 48.43 -7.30 -3.71
CA GLY A 85 48.55 -8.18 -2.54
C GLY A 85 49.63 -9.24 -2.72
N LYS A 86 49.72 -9.88 -3.90
CA LYS A 86 50.79 -10.84 -4.22
C LYS A 86 52.17 -10.19 -4.22
N PHE A 87 52.29 -8.97 -4.75
CA PHE A 87 53.55 -8.23 -4.75
C PHE A 87 53.99 -7.86 -3.32
N ALA A 88 53.06 -7.43 -2.49
CA ALA A 88 53.33 -7.17 -1.06
C ALA A 88 53.77 -8.46 -0.33
N LEU A 89 53.13 -9.59 -0.65
CA LEU A 89 53.44 -10.88 -0.04
C LEU A 89 54.83 -11.40 -0.47
N LEU A 90 55.17 -11.26 -1.76
CA LEU A 90 56.51 -11.52 -2.28
C LEU A 90 57.55 -10.62 -1.60
N SER A 91 57.25 -9.33 -1.43
CA SER A 91 58.14 -8.41 -0.70
C SER A 91 58.32 -8.85 0.77
N CYS A 92 57.27 -9.33 1.42
CA CYS A 92 57.37 -9.92 2.76
C CYS A 92 58.17 -11.23 2.79
N GLU A 93 58.03 -12.08 1.78
CA GLU A 93 58.82 -13.31 1.63
C GLU A 93 60.30 -13.01 1.38
N GLU A 94 60.62 -12.04 0.51
CA GLU A 94 61.98 -11.55 0.28
C GLU A 94 62.58 -10.94 1.56
N LEU A 95 61.81 -10.15 2.30
CA LEU A 95 62.21 -9.63 3.62
C LEU A 95 62.43 -10.76 4.62
N ARG A 96 61.62 -11.83 4.57
CA ARG A 96 61.76 -13.01 5.43
C ARG A 96 62.98 -13.83 5.06
N GLU A 97 63.26 -14.04 3.77
CA GLU A 97 64.46 -14.72 3.30
C GLU A 97 65.72 -13.92 3.63
N PHE A 98 65.68 -12.60 3.44
CA PHE A 98 66.74 -11.69 3.86
C PHE A 98 66.96 -11.77 5.37
N ALA A 99 65.89 -11.73 6.18
CA ALA A 99 65.99 -11.90 7.63
C ALA A 99 66.57 -13.28 8.02
N ASN A 100 66.15 -14.37 7.37
CA ASN A 100 66.69 -15.70 7.63
C ASN A 100 68.17 -15.83 7.24
N GLN A 101 68.59 -15.28 6.10
CA GLN A 101 70.00 -15.21 5.69
C GLN A 101 70.84 -14.34 6.63
N THR A 102 70.23 -13.31 7.22
CA THR A 102 70.85 -12.44 8.23
C THR A 102 70.89 -13.12 9.62
N VAL A 103 70.00 -14.08 9.90
CA VAL A 103 69.93 -14.83 11.18
C VAL A 103 70.86 -16.05 11.21
N THR A 104 71.18 -16.69 10.08
CA THR A 104 72.29 -17.66 10.01
C THR A 104 73.67 -17.02 10.12
N MET A 105 73.74 -15.69 10.14
CA MET A 105 74.93 -14.90 10.40
C MET A 105 74.62 -13.81 11.44
N ALA A 106 74.25 -14.20 12.65
CA ALA A 106 74.41 -13.29 13.78
C ALA A 106 75.92 -13.16 14.11
N PRO A 107 76.42 -11.93 14.36
CA PRO A 107 75.69 -10.96 15.15
C PRO A 107 75.34 -9.68 14.41
N ALA A 108 74.04 -9.38 14.49
CA ALA A 108 73.48 -8.11 14.94
C ALA A 108 72.54 -7.45 13.92
N PHE A 109 71.25 -7.46 14.30
CA PHE A 109 70.31 -6.34 14.23
C PHE A 109 70.44 -5.41 13.02
N ARG A 110 69.49 -5.48 12.09
CA ARG A 110 69.12 -4.30 11.28
C ARG A 110 67.62 -4.16 11.11
N LEU A 111 67.05 -3.33 11.98
CA LEU A 111 65.92 -2.47 11.65
C LEU A 111 66.32 -1.57 10.48
N THR A 112 65.44 -1.50 9.48
CA THR A 112 65.56 -0.63 8.32
C THR A 112 65.20 0.80 8.70
N THR A 113 66.23 1.60 9.00
CA THR A 113 66.15 3.07 9.06
C THR A 113 67.26 3.64 8.21
N ARG A 114 66.93 4.56 7.29
CA ARG A 114 67.95 5.31 6.52
C ARG A 114 68.62 6.32 7.46
N PRO A 115 69.93 6.20 7.78
CA PRO A 115 70.60 7.15 8.66
C PRO A 115 71.35 8.21 7.86
N ALA A 116 71.24 9.47 8.28
CA ALA A 116 72.20 10.51 7.92
C ALA A 116 73.42 10.42 8.86
N VAL A 117 74.63 10.49 8.31
CA VAL A 117 75.89 10.25 9.03
C VAL A 117 76.57 11.57 9.34
N SER A 118 77.06 11.77 10.57
CA SER A 118 78.06 12.78 10.92
C SER A 118 79.45 12.15 11.04
N ASP A 119 80.49 12.92 10.69
CA ASP A 119 81.83 12.46 10.30
C ASP A 119 82.73 11.82 11.39
N ASN A 120 82.21 11.43 12.55
CA ASN A 120 83.04 10.94 13.66
C ASN A 120 82.49 9.74 14.45
N MET A 121 81.50 9.02 13.93
CA MET A 121 81.26 7.57 14.17
C MET A 121 81.41 7.05 15.63
N SER A 122 81.10 7.85 16.66
CA SER A 122 81.39 7.50 18.06
C SER A 122 80.16 7.13 18.90
N GLN A 123 78.92 7.29 18.39
CA GLN A 123 77.72 6.87 19.11
C GLN A 123 76.66 6.34 18.15
N PHE A 124 76.40 5.04 18.20
CA PHE A 124 75.22 4.41 17.61
C PHE A 124 73.99 4.68 18.50
N THR A 125 73.49 5.90 18.47
CA THR A 125 72.15 6.21 19.01
C THR A 125 71.25 6.54 17.84
N VAL A 126 70.35 5.60 17.50
CA VAL A 126 69.32 5.82 16.50
C VAL A 126 68.24 6.70 17.12
N ASP A 127 68.16 7.93 16.64
CA ASP A 127 67.22 8.92 17.14
C ASP A 127 65.84 8.73 16.49
N PHE A 128 64.94 8.03 17.19
CA PHE A 128 63.53 7.88 16.81
C PHE A 128 62.66 9.04 17.28
N SER A 129 63.23 10.14 17.78
CA SER A 129 62.46 11.25 18.31
C SER A 129 61.55 11.87 17.25
N THR A 130 61.94 11.86 15.96
CA THR A 130 61.13 12.35 14.84
C THR A 130 59.92 11.48 14.51
N GLU A 131 60.08 10.16 14.46
CA GLU A 131 59.01 9.18 14.23
C GLU A 131 58.10 9.07 15.44
N ARG A 132 58.67 9.09 16.65
CA ARG A 132 57.92 9.17 17.91
C ARG A 132 57.13 10.47 17.98
N ALA A 133 57.73 11.61 17.61
CA ALA A 133 57.00 12.87 17.48
C ALA A 133 55.95 12.80 16.36
N GLY A 134 56.21 12.08 15.27
CA GLY A 134 55.25 11.81 14.19
C GLY A 134 54.04 11.03 14.68
N LEU A 135 54.25 9.92 15.38
CA LEU A 135 53.21 9.07 15.95
C LEU A 135 52.47 9.78 17.11
N GLN A 136 53.17 10.55 17.94
CA GLN A 136 52.56 11.36 18.99
C GLN A 136 51.76 12.56 18.46
N ARG A 137 52.00 12.98 17.21
CA ARG A 137 51.18 13.99 16.49
C ARG A 137 49.94 13.39 15.83
N LEU A 138 49.80 12.06 15.75
CA LEU A 138 48.60 11.41 15.20
C LEU A 138 47.48 11.42 16.25
N HIS A 139 46.48 12.28 16.05
CA HIS A 139 45.22 12.21 16.78
C HIS A 139 44.27 11.22 16.10
N PHE A 140 44.19 10.00 16.62
CA PHE A 140 43.15 9.06 16.19
C PHE A 140 41.80 9.59 16.64
N LEU A 141 40.83 9.61 15.71
CA LEU A 141 39.46 9.93 16.07
C LEU A 141 38.90 8.77 16.90
N PRO A 142 38.49 9.03 18.14
CA PRO A 142 37.93 8.01 19.01
C PRO A 142 36.57 7.55 18.50
N VAL A 143 36.27 6.26 18.73
CA VAL A 143 35.01 5.65 18.28
C VAL A 143 33.84 6.31 19.02
N PRO A 144 32.80 6.79 18.31
CA PRO A 144 31.64 7.42 18.96
C PRO A 144 30.97 6.45 19.94
N ARG A 145 30.52 6.97 21.09
CA ARG A 145 29.69 6.19 22.02
C ARG A 145 28.31 5.92 21.41
N ALA A 146 27.64 4.87 21.92
CA ALA A 146 26.28 4.55 21.52
C ALA A 146 25.31 5.68 21.94
N PRO A 147 24.45 6.19 21.03
CA PRO A 147 23.44 7.19 21.37
C PRO A 147 22.39 6.63 22.34
N GLU A 148 21.84 7.49 23.20
CA GLU A 148 20.73 7.15 24.08
C GLU A 148 19.40 7.59 23.45
N ILE A 149 18.53 6.63 23.16
CA ILE A 149 17.20 6.92 22.60
C ILE A 149 16.34 7.59 23.67
N ASP A 150 15.81 8.76 23.34
CA ASP A 150 14.93 9.53 24.20
C ASP A 150 13.48 9.10 23.96
N LEU A 151 13.03 8.16 24.80
CA LEU A 151 11.67 7.64 24.77
C LEU A 151 10.59 8.71 24.90
N SER A 152 10.87 9.83 25.56
CA SER A 152 9.88 10.89 25.78
C SER A 152 9.56 11.69 24.50
N ASN A 153 10.52 11.75 23.58
CA ASN A 153 10.38 12.41 22.28
C ASN A 153 10.11 11.42 21.15
N CYS A 154 10.07 10.12 21.44
CA CYS A 154 9.68 9.10 20.47
C CYS A 154 8.15 9.03 20.34
N VAL A 155 7.64 9.01 19.11
CA VAL A 155 6.19 9.07 18.84
C VAL A 155 5.80 8.02 17.79
N VAL A 156 4.81 7.18 18.13
CA VAL A 156 4.14 6.28 17.17
C VAL A 156 2.77 6.85 16.86
N ARG A 157 2.61 7.45 15.68
CA ARG A 157 1.37 8.14 15.30
C ARG A 157 1.18 8.11 13.79
N ASP A 158 -0.07 8.02 13.35
CA ASP A 158 -0.46 8.06 11.93
C ASP A 158 0.29 7.03 11.06
N ASN A 159 0.58 5.85 11.61
CA ASN A 159 1.38 4.81 10.93
C ASN A 159 2.80 5.28 10.54
N ALA A 160 3.38 6.14 11.37
CA ALA A 160 4.78 6.55 11.31
C ALA A 160 5.39 6.45 12.71
N ILE A 161 6.70 6.20 12.75
CA ILE A 161 7.47 6.11 13.99
C ILE A 161 8.55 7.18 13.96
N THR A 162 8.42 8.20 14.79
CA THR A 162 9.47 9.18 15.02
C THR A 162 10.33 8.68 16.18
N VAL A 163 11.63 8.49 15.90
CA VAL A 163 12.63 8.09 16.90
C VAL A 163 13.55 9.28 17.12
N ALA A 164 13.74 9.66 18.38
CA ALA A 164 14.63 10.72 18.80
C ALA A 164 15.67 10.18 19.79
N TRP A 165 16.87 10.74 19.78
CA TRP A 165 17.94 10.40 20.71
C TRP A 165 18.63 11.66 21.20
N GLN A 166 19.29 11.56 22.34
CA GLN A 166 20.04 12.68 22.89
C GLN A 166 21.27 12.96 22.02
N PRO A 167 21.56 14.24 21.70
CA PRO A 167 22.83 14.61 21.11
C PRO A 167 23.93 14.24 22.10
N LEU A 168 24.87 13.42 21.65
CA LEU A 168 26.15 13.23 22.35
C LEU A 168 26.90 14.56 22.23
N GLY A 169 26.73 15.46 23.20
CA GLY A 169 27.25 16.82 23.13
C GLY A 169 28.78 16.87 23.11
N ASP A 170 29.33 17.98 22.62
CA ASP A 170 30.74 18.37 22.77
C ASP A 170 31.18 18.56 24.25
N ALA A 171 30.28 18.27 25.20
CA ALA A 171 30.42 18.52 26.64
C ALA A 171 31.09 17.38 27.43
N ASP A 172 31.37 16.23 26.80
CA ASP A 172 32.43 15.34 27.26
C ASP A 172 33.78 15.89 26.75
N SER A 173 34.10 17.10 27.19
CA SER A 173 35.40 17.76 27.04
C SER A 173 36.46 17.16 27.96
N ASP A 174 36.31 15.87 28.28
CA ASP A 174 37.36 15.04 28.82
C ASP A 174 37.65 13.89 27.85
N GLY A 175 38.55 14.17 26.91
CA GLY A 175 39.35 13.14 26.28
C GLY A 175 38.68 12.29 25.21
N GLY A 176 38.10 12.95 24.19
CA GLY A 176 38.05 12.36 22.86
C GLY A 176 36.77 11.61 22.52
N SER A 177 35.78 12.34 22.04
CA SER A 177 34.81 11.87 21.05
C SER A 177 34.91 12.86 19.89
N GLY A 178 35.36 12.44 18.71
CA GLY A 178 35.39 13.34 17.54
C GLY A 178 33.98 13.82 17.17
N PRO A 179 33.83 14.90 16.37
CA PRO A 179 32.51 15.38 15.95
C PRO A 179 31.76 14.27 15.21
N ILE A 180 30.57 13.94 15.69
CA ILE A 180 29.69 12.96 15.05
C ILE A 180 29.24 13.55 13.71
N GLU A 181 29.44 12.80 12.63
CA GLU A 181 29.04 13.27 11.30
C GLU A 181 27.64 12.80 10.93
N ARG A 182 27.32 11.54 11.24
CA ARG A 182 26.11 10.87 10.78
C ARG A 182 25.65 9.81 11.77
N TYR A 183 24.37 9.52 11.78
CA TYR A 183 23.76 8.41 12.49
C TYR A 183 23.28 7.33 11.52
N GLU A 184 23.11 6.13 12.05
CA GLU A 184 22.46 5.01 11.39
C GLU A 184 21.39 4.46 12.31
N LEU A 185 20.16 4.40 11.82
CA LEU A 185 19.05 3.75 12.51
C LEU A 185 18.76 2.41 11.85
N GLU A 186 18.58 1.39 12.67
CA GLU A 186 18.07 0.09 12.24
C GLU A 186 16.74 -0.21 12.93
N TYR A 187 15.78 -0.75 12.18
CA TYR A 187 14.51 -1.20 12.72
C TYR A 187 14.06 -2.54 12.17
N ARG A 188 13.22 -3.23 12.93
CA ARG A 188 12.56 -4.48 12.50
C ARG A 188 11.22 -4.65 13.17
N LYS A 189 10.29 -5.31 12.49
CA LYS A 189 8.97 -5.64 13.03
C LYS A 189 9.05 -6.97 13.78
N THR A 190 8.36 -7.10 14.92
CA THR A 190 8.40 -8.31 15.76
C THR A 190 7.07 -8.58 16.47
N ASN A 191 6.78 -9.86 16.66
CA ASN A 191 5.63 -10.34 17.44
C ASN A 191 5.92 -10.49 18.94
N ARG A 192 7.18 -10.30 19.36
CA ARG A 192 7.60 -10.42 20.76
C ARG A 192 8.10 -9.09 21.30
N ASP A 193 7.67 -8.77 22.51
CA ASP A 193 8.12 -7.63 23.32
C ASP A 193 9.61 -7.76 23.73
N SER A 194 10.13 -9.00 23.79
CA SER A 194 11.50 -9.27 24.25
C SER A 194 12.57 -8.88 23.21
N SER A 195 13.40 -7.90 23.57
CA SER A 195 14.63 -7.49 22.86
C SER A 195 15.67 -8.59 22.67
N ARG A 196 15.53 -9.74 23.36
CA ARG A 196 16.49 -10.84 23.40
C ARG A 196 15.86 -12.17 22.96
N ALA A 197 15.66 -12.38 21.67
CA ALA A 197 15.56 -13.72 21.10
C ALA A 197 15.85 -13.71 19.60
N ALA A 198 16.76 -14.59 19.19
CA ALA A 198 17.20 -14.81 17.82
C ALA A 198 16.05 -15.30 16.92
N GLY A 199 15.88 -14.61 15.80
CA GLY A 199 15.10 -15.00 14.65
C GLY A 199 15.60 -14.15 13.49
N GLU A 200 15.81 -14.77 12.33
CA GLU A 200 16.46 -14.27 11.11
C GLU A 200 15.73 -13.10 10.41
N ALA A 201 15.09 -12.18 11.14
CA ALA A 201 14.53 -10.97 10.57
C ALA A 201 15.68 -9.98 10.27
N CYS A 202 15.89 -9.68 8.98
CA CYS A 202 16.85 -8.68 8.54
C CYS A 202 16.44 -7.29 9.05
N TRP A 203 17.39 -6.54 9.60
CA TRP A 203 17.17 -5.16 10.00
C TRP A 203 17.04 -4.27 8.77
N GLU A 204 15.99 -3.46 8.72
CA GLU A 204 15.87 -2.36 7.77
C GLU A 204 16.74 -1.20 8.26
N LYS A 205 17.44 -0.52 7.34
CA LYS A 205 18.45 0.49 7.69
C LYS A 205 18.13 1.85 7.10
N ILE A 206 18.30 2.89 7.90
CA ILE A 206 18.29 4.28 7.49
C ILE A 206 19.67 4.86 7.81
N CYS A 207 20.41 5.19 6.75
CA CYS A 207 21.77 5.74 6.83
C CYS A 207 21.76 7.26 6.67
N ASP A 208 22.94 7.86 6.89
CA ASP A 208 23.22 9.27 6.59
C ASP A 208 22.32 10.31 7.29
N ILE A 209 21.79 9.94 8.46
CA ILE A 209 20.98 10.84 9.28
C ILE A 209 21.90 11.87 9.93
N ARG A 210 21.61 13.16 9.76
CA ARG A 210 22.40 14.25 10.37
C ARG A 210 21.78 14.82 11.64
N GLU A 211 20.47 14.66 11.77
CA GLU A 211 19.69 15.11 12.91
C GLU A 211 19.70 14.06 14.02
N THR A 212 19.29 14.44 15.23
CA THR A 212 19.12 13.51 16.35
C THR A 212 17.70 12.94 16.43
N GLN A 213 17.00 12.98 15.30
CA GLN A 213 15.67 12.43 15.13
C GLN A 213 15.50 11.91 13.70
N VAL A 214 14.67 10.89 13.53
CA VAL A 214 14.27 10.40 12.20
C VAL A 214 12.86 9.84 12.26
N THR A 215 12.11 10.00 11.17
CA THR A 215 10.77 9.41 11.05
C THR A 215 10.81 8.24 10.08
N ILE A 216 10.37 7.08 10.56
CA ILE A 216 10.19 5.86 9.77
C ILE A 216 8.78 5.91 9.18
N SER A 217 8.71 6.07 7.86
CA SER A 217 7.49 6.03 7.04
C SER A 217 7.69 5.04 5.90
N GLY A 218 6.63 4.35 5.48
CA GLY A 218 6.67 3.11 4.68
C GLY A 218 7.18 3.19 3.22
N GLU A 219 8.05 4.13 2.85
CA GLU A 219 8.69 4.15 1.53
C GLU A 219 10.19 4.44 1.63
N GLY A 220 10.99 3.45 1.24
CA GLY A 220 12.29 3.71 0.63
C GLY A 220 12.07 4.37 -0.73
N GLN A 221 12.91 5.33 -1.09
CA GLN A 221 12.89 6.13 -2.32
C GLN A 221 12.40 5.36 -3.57
N ARG A 222 11.09 5.42 -3.86
CA ARG A 222 10.54 5.28 -5.22
C ARG A 222 9.50 6.36 -5.42
N LEU A 223 9.93 7.39 -6.13
CA LEU A 223 9.05 8.43 -6.66
C LEU A 223 7.93 7.78 -7.49
N GLN A 224 6.71 8.26 -7.25
CA GLN A 224 5.56 8.27 -8.16
C GLN A 224 4.30 7.49 -7.71
N GLU A 225 3.90 7.58 -6.44
CA GLU A 225 2.47 7.54 -6.07
C GLU A 225 2.14 8.66 -5.06
N LYS A 226 1.11 9.47 -5.35
CA LYS A 226 0.70 10.64 -4.55
C LYS A 226 0.03 10.29 -3.20
N SER A 227 0.05 9.02 -2.81
CA SER A 227 -0.31 8.56 -1.48
C SER A 227 0.89 7.83 -0.89
N SER A 228 1.76 8.54 -0.19
CA SER A 228 2.90 7.95 0.52
C SER A 228 2.47 6.68 1.25
N PRO A 229 3.08 5.51 0.97
CA PRO A 229 2.71 4.29 1.66
C PRO A 229 3.09 4.48 3.13
N ARG A 230 2.06 4.54 3.96
CA ARG A 230 2.20 4.54 5.41
C ARG A 230 2.84 3.22 5.83
N LEU A 231 3.61 3.22 6.92
CA LEU A 231 4.21 1.98 7.40
C LEU A 231 3.08 1.04 7.86
N LYS A 232 2.93 -0.11 7.16
CA LYS A 232 1.97 -1.14 7.57
C LYS A 232 2.46 -1.77 8.87
N PHE A 233 1.65 -1.63 9.93
CA PHE A 233 1.91 -2.24 11.23
C PHE A 233 1.28 -3.62 11.28
N ASP A 234 1.92 -4.58 10.61
CA ASP A 234 1.55 -6.00 10.54
C ASP A 234 2.00 -6.81 11.78
N SER A 235 2.81 -6.20 12.63
CA SER A 235 3.33 -6.76 13.88
C SER A 235 2.95 -5.83 15.05
N PRO A 236 2.82 -6.34 16.28
CA PRO A 236 2.47 -5.55 17.47
C PRO A 236 3.59 -4.66 17.98
N PHE A 237 4.84 -4.93 17.59
CA PHE A 237 5.99 -4.10 17.96
C PHE A 237 6.91 -3.83 16.77
N VAL A 238 7.53 -2.65 16.79
CA VAL A 238 8.70 -2.32 15.99
C VAL A 238 9.87 -2.06 16.92
N VAL A 239 10.95 -2.79 16.74
CA VAL A 239 12.19 -2.62 17.52
C VAL A 239 13.13 -1.72 16.76
N VAL A 240 13.65 -0.69 17.41
CA VAL A 240 14.58 0.30 16.85
C VAL A 240 15.89 0.35 17.61
N ARG A 241 16.99 0.62 16.91
CA ARG A 241 18.32 0.89 17.50
C ARG A 241 19.09 1.90 16.66
N VAL A 242 19.94 2.72 17.29
CA VAL A 242 20.68 3.79 16.62
C VAL A 242 22.17 3.72 16.95
N ARG A 243 23.04 4.04 16.00
CA ARG A 243 24.48 4.23 16.24
C ARG A 243 25.00 5.53 15.63
N ALA A 244 26.06 6.07 16.22
CA ALA A 244 26.78 7.25 15.71
C ALA A 244 27.98 6.86 14.85
N ARG A 245 28.32 7.68 13.85
CA ARG A 245 29.47 7.51 12.96
C ARG A 245 30.26 8.81 12.83
N ASN A 246 31.59 8.69 12.82
CA ASN A 246 32.51 9.77 12.48
C ASN A 246 33.34 9.41 11.23
N LYS A 247 34.27 10.28 10.82
CA LYS A 247 35.11 10.06 9.62
C LYS A 247 35.96 8.78 9.65
N ALA A 248 36.22 8.22 10.82
CA ALA A 248 37.16 7.11 11.02
C ALA A 248 36.49 5.80 11.40
N ALA A 249 35.36 5.85 12.12
CA ALA A 249 34.73 4.66 12.71
C ALA A 249 33.21 4.83 12.92
N ALA A 250 32.54 3.69 13.00
CA ALA A 250 31.16 3.57 13.47
C ALA A 250 31.16 3.04 14.91
N GLY A 251 30.38 3.69 15.78
CA GLY A 251 30.17 3.25 17.15
C GLY A 251 29.24 2.06 17.28
N ASP A 252 29.06 1.61 18.52
CA ASP A 252 28.09 0.58 18.86
C ASP A 252 26.65 1.09 18.72
N PHE A 253 25.72 0.15 18.54
CA PHE A 253 24.30 0.46 18.58
C PHE A 253 23.82 0.68 20.02
N SER A 254 22.86 1.59 20.17
CA SER A 254 22.05 1.73 21.37
C SER A 254 21.40 0.41 21.76
N GLU A 255 21.00 0.30 23.03
CA GLU A 255 20.09 -0.77 23.45
C GLU A 255 18.81 -0.73 22.58
N PRO A 256 18.36 -1.89 22.06
CA PRO A 256 17.19 -1.95 21.19
C PRO A 256 15.91 -1.70 21.98
N ILE A 257 15.06 -0.81 21.45
CA ILE A 257 13.81 -0.40 22.08
C ILE A 257 12.63 -0.92 21.27
N ALA A 258 11.71 -1.63 21.92
CA ALA A 258 10.45 -2.06 21.35
C ALA A 258 9.39 -0.94 21.46
N MET A 259 8.79 -0.57 20.34
CA MET A 259 7.73 0.43 20.25
C MET A 259 6.43 -0.27 19.87
N GLU A 260 5.39 -0.08 20.67
CA GLU A 260 4.08 -0.70 20.45
C GLU A 260 3.36 -0.06 19.25
N THR A 261 2.93 -0.91 18.31
CA THR A 261 2.22 -0.50 17.11
C THR A 261 0.75 -0.89 17.24
N LYS A 262 -0.05 -0.01 17.85
CA LYS A 262 -1.50 -0.18 18.05
C LYS A 262 -2.28 -0.08 16.73
N ALA A 263 -2.25 -1.14 15.94
CA ALA A 263 -2.92 -1.22 14.65
C ALA A 263 -3.85 -2.42 14.57
N PHE A 264 -4.96 -2.25 13.87
CA PHE A 264 -5.93 -3.31 13.71
C PHE A 264 -5.64 -4.12 12.44
N ASN A 265 -5.25 -5.38 12.63
CA ASN A 265 -5.00 -6.33 11.55
C ASN A 265 -6.08 -7.41 11.56
N PHE A 266 -6.62 -7.72 10.38
CA PHE A 266 -7.53 -8.83 10.16
C PHE A 266 -7.38 -9.34 8.72
N GLY A 267 -7.60 -10.63 8.53
CA GLY A 267 -7.74 -11.28 7.24
C GLY A 267 -9.21 -11.58 6.92
N PHE A 268 -9.43 -12.15 5.73
CA PHE A 268 -10.72 -12.69 5.34
C PHE A 268 -10.70 -14.22 5.47
N ASP A 269 -11.70 -14.78 6.12
CA ASP A 269 -11.84 -16.23 6.24
C ASP A 269 -12.36 -16.82 4.93
N ALA A 270 -11.45 -17.45 4.18
CA ALA A 270 -11.74 -18.12 2.91
C ALA A 270 -12.82 -19.22 3.02
N VAL A 271 -13.03 -19.81 4.20
CA VAL A 271 -14.05 -20.84 4.43
C VAL A 271 -15.47 -20.25 4.42
N THR A 272 -15.57 -18.95 4.67
CA THR A 272 -16.85 -18.22 4.75
C THR A 272 -17.15 -17.39 3.49
N ALA A 273 -16.19 -17.30 2.58
CA ALA A 273 -16.32 -16.58 1.31
C ALA A 273 -17.11 -17.39 0.26
N HIS A 274 -17.82 -16.68 -0.63
CA HIS A 274 -18.54 -17.30 -1.76
C HIS A 274 -17.58 -17.89 -2.79
N ALA A 275 -18.01 -18.91 -3.53
CA ALA A 275 -17.18 -19.57 -4.57
C ALA A 275 -16.77 -18.63 -5.74
N GLU A 276 -17.47 -17.51 -5.89
CA GLU A 276 -17.18 -16.44 -6.86
C GLU A 276 -16.45 -15.25 -6.24
N LEU A 277 -16.23 -15.25 -4.92
CA LEU A 277 -15.50 -14.21 -4.21
C LEU A 277 -14.06 -14.69 -4.00
N LYS A 278 -13.12 -14.06 -4.70
CA LYS A 278 -11.70 -14.35 -4.54
C LYS A 278 -11.10 -13.38 -3.52
N VAL A 279 -10.61 -13.96 -2.43
CA VAL A 279 -9.77 -13.25 -1.46
C VAL A 279 -8.33 -13.40 -1.89
N HIS A 280 -7.63 -12.29 -2.12
CA HIS A 280 -6.19 -12.28 -2.39
C HIS A 280 -5.51 -11.30 -1.43
N GLY A 281 -4.95 -11.82 -0.33
CA GLY A 281 -4.35 -10.99 0.72
C GLY A 281 -5.34 -9.96 1.27
N ASP A 282 -5.00 -8.68 1.09
CA ASP A 282 -5.79 -7.51 1.51
C ASP A 282 -6.89 -7.11 0.49
N SER A 283 -7.05 -7.83 -0.62
CA SER A 283 -8.01 -7.53 -1.68
C SER A 283 -9.13 -8.57 -1.78
N VAL A 284 -10.34 -8.10 -2.09
CA VAL A 284 -11.53 -8.92 -2.30
C VAL A 284 -12.14 -8.58 -3.65
N THR A 285 -12.10 -9.52 -4.59
CA THR A 285 -12.67 -9.37 -5.93
C THR A 285 -13.82 -10.35 -6.14
N TRP A 286 -14.84 -9.90 -6.89
CA TRP A 286 -15.93 -10.76 -7.31
C TRP A 286 -15.72 -11.18 -8.76
N GLU A 287 -15.62 -12.49 -9.01
CA GLU A 287 -15.50 -13.09 -10.33
C GLU A 287 -16.67 -14.06 -10.58
N PRO A 288 -17.60 -13.76 -11.50
CA PRO A 288 -18.71 -14.65 -11.80
C PRO A 288 -18.19 -16.00 -12.33
N GLN A 289 -18.64 -17.12 -11.76
CA GLN A 289 -18.43 -18.41 -12.39
C GLN A 289 -19.37 -18.49 -13.60
N GLY A 290 -18.79 -18.45 -14.79
CA GLY A 290 -19.51 -18.75 -16.02
C GLY A 290 -20.27 -20.07 -15.86
N VAL A 291 -21.58 -20.04 -16.17
CA VAL A 291 -22.45 -21.22 -16.16
C VAL A 291 -21.74 -22.34 -16.91
N LYS A 292 -21.40 -23.44 -16.22
CA LYS A 292 -20.81 -24.62 -16.86
C LYS A 292 -21.74 -25.08 -17.98
N GLY A 293 -21.28 -24.92 -19.22
CA GLY A 293 -21.99 -25.37 -20.42
C GLY A 293 -22.23 -26.88 -20.35
N HIS A 294 -23.49 -27.28 -20.54
CA HIS A 294 -23.84 -28.66 -20.80
C HIS A 294 -23.45 -29.02 -22.24
N ASP A 295 -22.88 -30.21 -22.41
CA ASP A 295 -22.35 -30.86 -23.61
C ASP A 295 -23.25 -30.75 -24.87
N PRO A 296 -22.70 -30.42 -26.07
CA PRO A 296 -23.47 -30.18 -27.28
C PRO A 296 -23.66 -31.46 -28.11
N ARG A 297 -24.75 -32.21 -27.87
CA ARG A 297 -25.28 -33.13 -28.89
C ARG A 297 -26.80 -33.18 -28.80
N LEU A 298 -27.48 -32.47 -29.71
CA LEU A 298 -28.64 -32.93 -30.51
C LEU A 298 -29.07 -31.80 -31.46
N ARG A 299 -29.24 -32.15 -32.75
CA ARG A 299 -29.48 -31.25 -33.89
C ARG A 299 -30.95 -30.84 -34.03
N ALA A 300 -31.12 -29.59 -34.49
CA ALA A 300 -32.10 -29.05 -35.46
C ALA A 300 -33.61 -29.05 -35.16
N LYS A 301 -34.23 -27.85 -35.17
CA LYS A 301 -35.09 -27.31 -36.27
C LYS A 301 -36.19 -26.32 -35.79
N ASP A 302 -36.28 -25.19 -36.51
CA ASP A 302 -37.35 -24.21 -36.73
C ASP A 302 -37.80 -23.12 -35.71
N ASN A 303 -37.68 -21.88 -36.19
CA ASN A 303 -38.40 -20.61 -36.03
C ASN A 303 -39.75 -20.55 -35.27
N LYS A 304 -39.90 -19.58 -34.33
CA LYS A 304 -40.77 -18.38 -34.47
C LYS A 304 -40.72 -17.44 -33.25
N SER A 305 -40.85 -16.15 -33.54
CA SER A 305 -41.03 -15.02 -32.62
C SER A 305 -42.38 -15.02 -31.88
N ARG A 306 -42.38 -14.54 -30.62
CA ARG A 306 -43.22 -13.45 -30.06
C ARG A 306 -43.30 -13.50 -28.53
N CYS A 307 -43.17 -12.33 -27.91
CA CYS A 307 -43.50 -12.07 -26.52
C CYS A 307 -44.97 -12.34 -26.19
N LEU A 308 -45.23 -13.04 -25.08
CA LEU A 308 -45.92 -12.55 -23.87
C LEU A 308 -46.52 -13.71 -23.05
N LYS A 309 -46.49 -13.51 -21.73
CA LYS A 309 -47.32 -14.08 -20.64
C LYS A 309 -46.73 -15.23 -19.80
N ASN A 310 -46.45 -14.85 -18.56
CA ASN A 310 -46.50 -15.60 -17.30
C ASN A 310 -46.54 -17.13 -17.37
N SER A 311 -45.47 -17.75 -16.88
CA SER A 311 -45.59 -18.95 -16.06
C SER A 311 -44.44 -19.02 -15.05
N SER A 312 -44.81 -19.38 -13.84
CA SER A 312 -44.01 -19.38 -12.62
C SER A 312 -42.93 -20.45 -12.69
N LEU A 313 -41.66 -20.07 -12.84
CA LEU A 313 -40.52 -20.95 -12.60
C LEU A 313 -39.46 -20.17 -11.82
N LYS A 314 -39.11 -20.74 -10.66
CA LYS A 314 -38.25 -20.25 -9.59
C LYS A 314 -37.12 -19.34 -10.08
N GLY A 315 -37.19 -18.07 -9.69
CA GLY A 315 -36.13 -17.10 -9.93
C GLY A 315 -34.85 -17.51 -9.21
N GLN A 316 -33.79 -17.79 -9.97
CA GLN A 316 -32.42 -17.75 -9.49
C GLN A 316 -32.11 -16.30 -9.12
N ARG A 317 -32.22 -16.02 -7.83
CA ARG A 317 -31.99 -14.70 -7.24
C ARG A 317 -30.51 -14.62 -6.93
N SER A 318 -29.76 -13.71 -7.57
CA SER A 318 -28.33 -13.47 -7.29
C SER A 318 -28.06 -13.48 -5.78
N GLU A 319 -27.19 -14.38 -5.38
CA GLU A 319 -26.97 -14.79 -3.99
C GLU A 319 -25.96 -13.83 -3.33
N LYS A 320 -26.32 -13.26 -2.16
CA LYS A 320 -25.47 -12.34 -1.37
C LYS A 320 -24.73 -13.14 -0.32
N GLN A 321 -23.42 -13.03 -0.22
CA GLN A 321 -22.67 -13.56 0.92
C GLN A 321 -21.71 -12.52 1.50
N THR A 322 -21.50 -12.60 2.81
CA THR A 322 -20.69 -11.67 3.60
C THR A 322 -19.45 -12.43 4.10
N PRO A 323 -18.23 -12.19 3.58
CA PRO A 323 -17.01 -12.79 4.12
C PRO A 323 -16.82 -12.35 5.58
N LEU A 324 -16.51 -13.31 6.45
CA LEU A 324 -16.19 -13.08 7.85
C LEU A 324 -14.70 -12.78 8.01
N CYS A 325 -14.38 -11.92 8.98
CA CYS A 325 -13.00 -11.64 9.38
C CYS A 325 -12.56 -12.55 10.54
N ASP A 326 -11.26 -12.80 10.61
CA ASP A 326 -10.62 -13.69 11.59
C ASP A 326 -10.42 -13.03 12.97
N GLN A 327 -10.36 -11.70 13.04
CA GLN A 327 -10.17 -10.94 14.28
C GLN A 327 -11.46 -10.27 14.78
N GLU A 328 -11.69 -10.38 16.09
CA GLU A 328 -12.81 -9.72 16.79
C GLU A 328 -12.37 -8.46 17.53
N MET A 329 -13.31 -7.52 17.63
CA MET A 329 -13.21 -6.27 18.37
C MET A 329 -14.06 -6.37 19.63
N THR A 330 -13.41 -6.33 20.79
CA THR A 330 -14.04 -6.51 22.11
C THR A 330 -13.83 -5.33 23.06
N GLY A 331 -12.98 -4.36 22.69
CA GLY A 331 -12.73 -3.15 23.48
C GLY A 331 -11.70 -2.23 22.80
N GLY A 332 -11.78 -0.93 23.07
CA GLY A 332 -10.89 0.07 22.48
C GLY A 332 -11.34 0.59 21.10
N SER A 333 -10.39 1.23 20.40
CA SER A 333 -10.62 1.92 19.14
C SER A 333 -9.85 1.28 17.98
N TYR A 334 -10.53 1.11 16.85
CA TYR A 334 -10.02 0.41 15.68
C TYR A 334 -10.26 1.24 14.41
N TYR A 335 -9.38 1.07 13.42
CA TYR A 335 -9.48 1.77 12.15
C TYR A 335 -8.96 0.92 10.98
N TRP A 336 -9.67 0.97 9.86
CA TRP A 336 -9.23 0.39 8.59
C TRP A 336 -9.83 1.19 7.43
N GLU A 337 -9.34 0.96 6.23
CA GLU A 337 -9.81 1.67 5.04
C GLU A 337 -10.22 0.73 3.93
N LEU A 338 -11.22 1.14 3.15
CA LEU A 338 -11.67 0.45 1.95
C LEU A 338 -11.48 1.35 0.73
N ARG A 339 -10.93 0.79 -0.34
CA ARG A 339 -10.83 1.41 -1.67
C ARG A 339 -11.60 0.56 -2.69
N PRO A 340 -12.61 1.11 -3.37
CA PRO A 340 -13.23 0.42 -4.50
C PRO A 340 -12.24 0.27 -5.66
N LEU A 341 -12.26 -0.85 -6.39
CA LEU A 341 -11.49 -1.05 -7.61
C LEU A 341 -12.21 -0.45 -8.82
N ALA A 342 -11.52 -0.19 -9.94
CA ALA A 342 -12.11 0.49 -11.11
C ALA A 342 -13.39 -0.16 -11.66
N ASP A 343 -13.56 -1.47 -11.48
CA ASP A 343 -14.71 -2.24 -11.96
C ASP A 343 -15.89 -2.29 -10.98
N TRP A 344 -15.77 -1.70 -9.78
CA TRP A 344 -16.78 -1.77 -8.72
C TRP A 344 -18.14 -1.25 -9.19
N LYS A 345 -19.24 -1.90 -8.74
CA LYS A 345 -20.61 -1.45 -9.02
C LYS A 345 -21.45 -1.28 -7.77
N SER A 346 -21.30 -2.17 -6.79
CA SER A 346 -22.06 -2.10 -5.55
C SER A 346 -21.37 -2.88 -4.43
N PHE A 347 -21.22 -2.22 -3.28
CA PHE A 347 -20.68 -2.83 -2.07
C PHE A 347 -21.36 -2.30 -0.81
N SER A 348 -21.16 -3.00 0.30
CA SER A 348 -21.47 -2.53 1.65
C SER A 348 -20.30 -2.84 2.58
N VAL A 349 -20.01 -1.93 3.50
CA VAL A 349 -18.90 -2.04 4.46
C VAL A 349 -19.33 -1.55 5.83
N GLY A 350 -18.91 -2.23 6.88
CA GLY A 350 -19.15 -1.79 8.24
C GLY A 350 -18.75 -2.85 9.24
N VAL A 351 -19.55 -3.01 10.30
CA VAL A 351 -19.33 -3.98 11.37
C VAL A 351 -20.60 -4.78 11.63
N ALA A 352 -20.41 -5.99 12.16
CA ALA A 352 -21.51 -6.82 12.62
C ALA A 352 -21.10 -7.65 13.83
N TYR A 353 -22.08 -8.09 14.61
CA TYR A 353 -21.84 -9.11 15.61
C TYR A 353 -21.56 -10.44 14.91
N ARG A 354 -20.51 -11.14 15.34
CA ARG A 354 -20.09 -12.41 14.72
C ARG A 354 -21.22 -13.43 14.64
N ALA A 355 -22.01 -13.56 15.71
CA ALA A 355 -23.13 -14.50 15.78
C ALA A 355 -24.33 -14.12 14.88
N SER A 356 -24.37 -12.88 14.37
CA SER A 356 -25.49 -12.37 13.58
C SER A 356 -25.28 -12.44 12.07
N LEU A 357 -24.09 -12.85 11.62
CA LEU A 357 -23.74 -12.99 10.21
C LEU A 357 -24.03 -14.42 9.73
N GLY A 358 -25.21 -14.64 9.16
CA GLY A 358 -25.48 -15.85 8.38
C GLY A 358 -24.85 -15.79 6.98
N ARG A 359 -24.63 -16.95 6.35
CA ARG A 359 -24.07 -17.07 4.97
C ARG A 359 -24.85 -16.28 3.91
N PHE A 360 -26.08 -15.83 4.20
CA PHE A 360 -26.97 -15.14 3.26
C PHE A 360 -27.53 -13.82 3.79
N ASP A 361 -26.96 -13.30 4.90
CA ASP A 361 -27.47 -12.07 5.49
C ASP A 361 -26.88 -10.82 4.84
N GLN A 362 -27.79 -9.95 4.40
CA GLN A 362 -27.44 -8.65 3.87
C GLN A 362 -27.13 -7.67 5.02
N LEU A 363 -25.95 -7.05 4.96
CA LEU A 363 -25.56 -6.03 5.94
C LEU A 363 -26.60 -4.90 6.06
N GLY A 364 -26.85 -4.50 7.30
CA GLY A 364 -27.81 -3.46 7.66
C GLY A 364 -29.28 -3.91 7.65
N LYS A 365 -29.58 -5.17 7.29
CA LYS A 365 -30.96 -5.71 7.33
C LYS A 365 -31.36 -6.12 8.76
N GLY A 366 -30.47 -6.79 9.47
CA GLY A 366 -30.68 -7.18 10.87
C GLY A 366 -30.23 -6.12 11.88
N ALA A 367 -30.62 -6.31 13.15
CA ALA A 367 -30.18 -5.46 14.25
C ALA A 367 -28.70 -5.69 14.67
N GLY A 368 -28.09 -6.78 14.23
CA GLY A 368 -26.69 -7.13 14.54
C GLY A 368 -25.65 -6.56 13.57
N SER A 369 -26.03 -5.69 12.62
CA SER A 369 -25.08 -5.10 11.66
C SER A 369 -25.35 -3.63 11.40
N TRP A 370 -24.27 -2.89 11.16
CA TRP A 370 -24.25 -1.48 10.81
C TRP A 370 -23.31 -1.28 9.62
N CYS A 371 -23.79 -0.71 8.52
CA CYS A 371 -22.95 -0.53 7.35
C CYS A 371 -23.25 0.75 6.58
N LEU A 372 -22.26 1.17 5.81
CA LEU A 372 -22.39 2.06 4.68
C LEU A 372 -22.55 1.22 3.41
N SER A 373 -23.50 1.58 2.56
CA SER A 373 -23.79 0.90 1.30
C SER A 373 -23.65 1.88 0.16
N ALA A 374 -22.82 1.52 -0.83
CA ALA A 374 -22.53 2.32 -2.01
C ALA A 374 -22.90 1.55 -3.27
N SER A 375 -23.52 2.20 -4.24
CA SER A 375 -23.88 1.62 -5.53
C SER A 375 -23.80 2.66 -6.64
N GLN A 376 -23.33 2.24 -7.81
CA GLN A 376 -23.32 3.02 -9.05
C GLN A 376 -23.87 2.25 -10.26
N TRP A 377 -24.53 1.11 -10.03
CA TRP A 377 -24.96 0.22 -11.13
C TRP A 377 -26.08 0.79 -12.00
N LEU A 378 -27.21 1.18 -11.38
CA LEU A 378 -28.35 1.81 -12.08
C LEU A 378 -28.44 3.30 -11.77
N GLN A 379 -28.23 3.65 -10.50
CA GLN A 379 -28.16 5.02 -9.99
C GLN A 379 -27.07 5.09 -8.92
N THR A 380 -26.38 6.23 -8.87
CA THR A 380 -25.43 6.52 -7.81
C THR A 380 -26.20 6.69 -6.49
N SER A 381 -25.83 5.91 -5.49
CA SER A 381 -26.46 5.96 -4.18
C SER A 381 -25.46 5.63 -3.09
N LEU A 382 -25.51 6.41 -2.01
CA LEU A 382 -24.80 6.17 -0.78
C LEU A 382 -25.81 6.16 0.36
N ALA A 383 -25.80 5.14 1.20
CA ALA A 383 -26.75 5.03 2.30
C ALA A 383 -26.14 4.36 3.52
N ALA A 384 -26.46 4.89 4.71
CA ALA A 384 -26.21 4.22 5.97
C ALA A 384 -27.37 3.26 6.28
N LYS A 385 -27.05 2.00 6.63
CA LYS A 385 -28.04 0.93 6.85
C LYS A 385 -27.85 0.24 8.19
N HIS A 386 -28.96 0.06 8.89
CA HIS A 386 -29.04 -0.70 10.15
C HIS A 386 -30.49 -1.09 10.44
N ASN A 387 -30.72 -2.33 10.89
CA ASN A 387 -32.04 -2.81 11.34
C ASN A 387 -33.18 -2.51 10.33
N ASN A 388 -32.93 -2.84 9.05
CA ASN A 388 -33.87 -2.64 7.94
C ASN A 388 -34.24 -1.17 7.68
N ARG A 389 -33.48 -0.23 8.25
CA ARG A 389 -33.58 1.21 7.95
C ARG A 389 -32.40 1.61 7.08
N ALA A 390 -32.68 2.36 6.03
CA ALA A 390 -31.68 2.94 5.15
C ALA A 390 -31.85 4.46 5.14
N LYS A 391 -30.80 5.18 5.50
CA LYS A 391 -30.72 6.64 5.40
C LYS A 391 -29.88 6.97 4.17
N ALA A 392 -30.51 7.53 3.13
CA ALA A 392 -29.79 8.07 1.98
C ALA A 392 -28.87 9.21 2.44
N LEU A 393 -27.67 9.26 1.88
CA LEU A 393 -26.66 10.26 2.15
C LEU A 393 -26.40 11.05 0.87
N ASP A 394 -26.51 12.36 0.96
CA ASP A 394 -26.32 13.28 -0.17
C ASP A 394 -24.84 13.62 -0.37
N TRP A 395 -24.01 12.58 -0.46
CA TRP A 395 -22.57 12.71 -0.70
C TRP A 395 -22.17 12.02 -2.01
N PRO A 396 -21.19 12.57 -2.75
CA PRO A 396 -20.53 11.85 -3.83
C PRO A 396 -19.97 10.51 -3.36
N LEU A 397 -19.84 9.55 -4.28
CA LEU A 397 -19.29 8.23 -3.97
C LEU A 397 -17.78 8.34 -3.67
N PRO A 398 -17.35 8.01 -2.45
CA PRO A 398 -15.95 8.12 -2.04
C PRO A 398 -15.10 7.05 -2.70
N GLN A 399 -13.85 7.39 -3.06
CA GLN A 399 -12.85 6.44 -3.58
C GLN A 399 -12.00 5.81 -2.48
N ARG A 400 -12.07 6.37 -1.26
CA ARG A 400 -11.40 5.84 -0.08
C ARG A 400 -12.25 6.11 1.16
N ILE A 401 -12.75 5.04 1.77
CA ILE A 401 -13.60 5.10 2.96
C ILE A 401 -12.78 4.65 4.16
N GLY A 402 -12.69 5.50 5.16
CA GLY A 402 -12.17 5.18 6.48
C GLY A 402 -13.30 4.69 7.38
N ILE A 403 -13.09 3.56 8.03
CA ILE A 403 -14.03 2.98 8.99
C ILE A 403 -13.35 3.05 10.35
N TYR A 404 -13.95 3.80 11.25
CA TYR A 404 -13.50 3.95 12.63
C TYR A 404 -14.55 3.37 13.56
N CYS A 405 -14.11 2.53 14.50
CA CYS A 405 -14.98 2.00 15.52
C CYS A 405 -14.34 2.16 16.90
N ASP A 406 -15.02 2.90 17.77
CA ASP A 406 -14.76 2.93 19.20
C ASP A 406 -15.77 2.00 19.88
N TYR A 407 -15.29 0.83 20.28
CA TYR A 407 -16.13 -0.18 20.92
C TYR A 407 -16.66 0.33 22.27
N ASP A 408 -15.79 0.96 23.06
CA ASP A 408 -16.08 1.34 24.44
C ASP A 408 -17.06 2.51 24.50
N ASN A 409 -16.88 3.50 23.63
CA ASN A 409 -17.78 4.66 23.54
C ASN A 409 -18.97 4.42 22.63
N GLY A 410 -19.01 3.31 21.88
CA GLY A 410 -20.13 2.97 21.02
C GLY A 410 -20.23 3.82 19.75
N ASP A 411 -19.11 4.31 19.23
CA ASP A 411 -19.06 5.12 18.02
C ASP A 411 -18.61 4.27 16.83
N LEU A 412 -19.38 4.32 15.74
CA LEU A 412 -18.98 3.80 14.44
C LEU A 412 -19.08 4.93 13.42
N MET A 413 -17.96 5.32 12.83
CA MET A 413 -17.87 6.44 11.90
C MET A 413 -17.36 5.98 10.53
N PHE A 414 -17.96 6.55 9.49
CA PHE A 414 -17.56 6.38 8.11
C PHE A 414 -17.08 7.73 7.57
N VAL A 415 -15.87 7.77 7.04
CA VAL A 415 -15.21 9.01 6.61
C VAL A 415 -14.74 8.87 5.17
N ASP A 416 -14.97 9.89 4.36
CA ASP A 416 -14.31 10.07 3.07
C ASP A 416 -12.89 10.59 3.35
N VAL A 417 -11.89 9.71 3.18
CA VAL A 417 -10.52 9.99 3.63
C VAL A 417 -9.85 11.04 2.75
N ASP A 418 -10.17 11.05 1.45
CA ASP A 418 -9.55 11.97 0.50
C ASP A 418 -10.08 13.40 0.67
N GLN A 419 -11.36 13.54 1.05
CA GLN A 419 -11.97 14.84 1.34
C GLN A 419 -11.96 15.20 2.84
N LEU A 420 -11.45 14.32 3.70
CA LEU A 420 -11.49 14.43 5.16
C LEU A 420 -12.88 14.84 5.68
N ARG A 421 -13.91 14.09 5.28
CA ARG A 421 -15.31 14.42 5.58
C ARG A 421 -16.05 13.25 6.22
N LEU A 422 -16.74 13.51 7.33
CA LEU A 422 -17.62 12.52 7.96
C LEU A 422 -18.84 12.25 7.06
N LEU A 423 -18.95 11.03 6.54
CA LEU A 423 -20.08 10.58 5.73
C LEU A 423 -21.27 10.25 6.62
N HIS A 424 -21.03 9.47 7.69
CA HIS A 424 -22.05 9.06 8.65
C HIS A 424 -21.44 8.58 9.97
N SER A 425 -22.21 8.68 11.06
CA SER A 425 -21.90 8.07 12.35
C SER A 425 -23.11 7.33 12.92
N PHE A 426 -22.86 6.14 13.48
CA PHE A 426 -23.79 5.45 14.36
C PHE A 426 -23.32 5.58 15.80
N LYS A 427 -24.26 5.87 16.71
CA LYS A 427 -24.05 5.83 18.15
C LYS A 427 -24.86 4.69 18.73
N THR A 428 -24.20 3.67 19.26
CA THR A 428 -24.86 2.49 19.82
C THR A 428 -23.98 1.82 20.85
N LYS A 429 -24.58 1.26 21.91
CA LYS A 429 -23.84 0.44 22.87
C LYS A 429 -23.68 -0.96 22.28
N PHE A 430 -22.44 -1.33 21.93
CA PHE A 430 -22.15 -2.68 21.48
C PHE A 430 -22.24 -3.65 22.65
N SER A 431 -22.89 -4.80 22.44
CA SER A 431 -23.16 -5.79 23.50
C SER A 431 -22.51 -7.15 23.24
N GLN A 432 -21.91 -7.33 22.07
CA GLN A 432 -21.21 -8.55 21.66
C GLN A 432 -19.93 -8.16 20.90
N PRO A 433 -18.98 -9.09 20.74
CA PRO A 433 -17.81 -8.87 19.89
C PRO A 433 -18.22 -8.50 18.46
N LEU A 434 -17.57 -7.46 17.92
CA LEU A 434 -17.76 -7.01 16.55
C LEU A 434 -16.71 -7.62 15.64
N VAL A 435 -17.08 -7.82 14.38
CA VAL A 435 -16.15 -8.12 13.29
C VAL A 435 -16.36 -7.10 12.17
N PRO A 436 -15.30 -6.71 11.43
CA PRO A 436 -15.47 -6.06 10.14
C PRO A 436 -16.32 -6.92 9.22
N ALA A 437 -17.19 -6.29 8.44
CA ALA A 437 -18.11 -7.00 7.59
C ALA A 437 -18.27 -6.27 6.24
N PHE A 438 -18.29 -7.07 5.17
CA PHE A 438 -18.29 -6.59 3.80
C PHE A 438 -19.31 -7.35 2.96
N THR A 439 -19.90 -6.71 1.96
CA THR A 439 -20.68 -7.40 0.92
C THR A 439 -20.30 -6.78 -0.40
N VAL A 440 -19.86 -7.59 -1.37
CA VAL A 440 -19.53 -7.15 -2.73
C VAL A 440 -20.49 -7.84 -3.68
N TRP A 441 -21.19 -7.07 -4.52
CA TRP A 441 -22.17 -7.62 -5.46
C TRP A 441 -21.63 -7.69 -6.88
N CYS A 442 -20.81 -6.72 -7.30
CA CYS A 442 -20.19 -6.70 -8.62
C CYS A 442 -18.98 -5.76 -8.61
N GLY A 443 -17.88 -6.23 -9.22
CA GLY A 443 -16.53 -5.64 -9.20
C GLY A 443 -15.75 -5.96 -7.92
N GLY A 444 -14.65 -5.25 -7.67
CA GLY A 444 -13.79 -5.51 -6.51
C GLY A 444 -13.61 -4.34 -5.54
N ILE A 445 -13.06 -4.67 -4.36
CA ILE A 445 -12.63 -3.73 -3.32
C ILE A 445 -11.25 -4.17 -2.79
N THR A 446 -10.47 -3.22 -2.30
CA THR A 446 -9.24 -3.46 -1.53
C THR A 446 -9.42 -2.90 -0.13
N VAL A 447 -8.95 -3.63 0.87
CA VAL A 447 -9.06 -3.23 2.28
C VAL A 447 -7.66 -3.07 2.88
N ALA A 448 -7.34 -1.86 3.34
CA ALA A 448 -6.08 -1.59 4.03
C ALA A 448 -6.26 -1.79 5.54
N THR A 449 -5.56 -2.79 6.08
CA THR A 449 -5.48 -3.11 7.51
C THR A 449 -4.08 -2.79 8.05
N GLY A 450 -3.83 -3.02 9.35
CA GLY A 450 -2.57 -2.64 9.98
C GLY A 450 -2.41 -1.14 10.13
N LEU A 451 -3.54 -0.43 10.23
CA LEU A 451 -3.61 1.01 10.41
C LEU A 451 -3.88 1.37 11.88
N GLN A 452 -3.19 2.39 12.37
CA GLN A 452 -3.56 3.06 13.61
C GLN A 452 -4.79 3.92 13.38
N VAL A 453 -5.50 4.25 14.45
CA VAL A 453 -6.51 5.31 14.42
C VAL A 453 -5.80 6.62 14.05
N PRO A 454 -6.11 7.24 12.91
CA PRO A 454 -5.44 8.45 12.49
C PRO A 454 -5.81 9.63 13.39
N SER A 455 -4.84 10.50 13.66
CA SER A 455 -5.00 11.73 14.45
C SER A 455 -6.11 12.65 13.95
N PHE A 456 -6.35 12.69 12.62
CA PHE A 456 -7.43 13.50 12.05
C PHE A 456 -8.83 13.06 12.52
N MET A 457 -8.98 11.81 12.98
CA MET A 457 -10.26 11.31 13.51
C MET A 457 -10.70 12.06 14.76
N GLY A 458 -9.76 12.63 15.53
CA GLY A 458 -10.06 13.45 16.70
C GLY A 458 -10.98 14.65 16.41
N LYS A 459 -10.96 15.16 15.16
CA LYS A 459 -11.85 16.26 14.72
C LYS A 459 -13.31 15.85 14.67
N PHE A 460 -13.59 14.57 14.36
CA PHE A 460 -14.96 14.04 14.26
C PHE A 460 -15.47 13.51 15.60
N ALA A 461 -14.57 12.99 16.44
CA ALA A 461 -14.90 12.52 17.78
C ALA A 461 -15.34 13.67 18.71
N SER A 462 -14.60 14.79 18.70
CA SER A 462 -14.91 15.98 19.52
C SER A 462 -16.22 16.68 19.11
N THR A 463 -16.52 16.73 17.82
CA THR A 463 -17.75 17.34 17.29
C THR A 463 -19.00 16.53 17.65
N ASN A 464 -18.90 15.20 17.75
CA ASN A 464 -20.03 14.38 18.21
C ASN A 464 -20.29 14.52 19.73
N GLN A 465 -19.24 14.73 20.53
CA GLN A 465 -19.41 15.01 21.97
C GLN A 465 -20.14 16.35 22.20
N SER A 466 -19.86 17.40 21.42
CA SER A 466 -20.57 18.69 21.52
C SER A 466 -22.01 18.64 20.99
N LEU A 467 -22.28 17.84 19.96
CA LEU A 467 -23.66 17.64 19.46
C LEU A 467 -24.51 16.77 20.41
N SER A 468 -23.88 15.88 21.18
CA SER A 468 -24.57 15.10 22.20
C SER A 468 -25.00 15.94 23.40
N SER A 469 -24.29 17.03 23.74
CA SER A 469 -24.67 17.95 24.83
C SER A 469 -25.78 18.94 24.45
N LEU A 470 -26.06 19.11 23.15
CA LEU A 470 -27.14 19.97 22.62
C LEU A 470 -28.49 19.25 22.49
N THR A 471 -28.65 18.05 23.06
CA THR A 471 -29.95 17.32 23.05
C THR A 471 -31.00 17.83 24.05
N ILE A 472 -30.77 19.00 24.66
CA ILE A 472 -31.81 19.71 25.43
C ILE A 472 -32.32 20.87 24.55
N PHE A 473 -33.53 20.70 24.02
CA PHE A 473 -34.44 21.64 23.31
C PHE A 473 -34.85 21.16 21.90
N PRO A 474 -35.88 20.30 21.78
CA PRO A 474 -36.34 19.78 20.50
C PRO A 474 -37.27 20.74 19.70
N SER A 475 -37.31 22.05 19.97
CA SER A 475 -38.32 22.93 19.33
C SER A 475 -37.85 24.19 18.59
N LEU A 476 -36.56 24.53 18.54
CA LEU A 476 -36.11 25.72 17.79
C LEU A 476 -35.42 25.43 16.44
N THR A 477 -34.81 24.26 16.26
CA THR A 477 -34.04 23.95 15.03
C THR A 477 -34.93 23.71 13.80
N VAL A 478 -36.19 23.35 13.99
CA VAL A 478 -37.15 23.14 12.89
C VAL A 478 -37.63 24.46 12.28
N ASN A 479 -37.65 25.56 13.04
CA ASN A 479 -38.11 26.86 12.55
C ASN A 479 -37.04 27.62 11.77
N ILE A 480 -35.77 27.51 12.13
CA ILE A 480 -34.68 28.19 11.42
C ILE A 480 -34.47 27.58 10.02
N CYS A 481 -34.54 26.25 9.88
CA CYS A 481 -34.45 25.61 8.56
C CYS A 481 -35.65 25.93 7.66
N LYS A 482 -36.87 26.03 8.21
CA LYS A 482 -38.06 26.43 7.44
C LYS A 482 -38.00 27.88 6.99
N ILE A 483 -37.50 28.80 7.82
CA ILE A 483 -37.35 30.22 7.47
C ILE A 483 -36.27 30.40 6.39
N MET A 484 -35.16 29.65 6.47
CA MET A 484 -34.10 29.68 5.45
C MET A 484 -34.56 29.10 4.10
N SER A 485 -35.37 28.03 4.11
CA SER A 485 -35.98 27.51 2.87
C SER A 485 -37.02 28.45 2.27
N PHE A 486 -37.78 29.19 3.09
CA PHE A 486 -38.76 30.17 2.61
C PHE A 486 -38.12 31.43 2.00
N LEU A 487 -36.96 31.84 2.54
CA LEU A 487 -36.17 32.95 1.98
C LEU A 487 -35.49 32.55 0.68
N TYR A 488 -34.96 31.32 0.57
CA TYR A 488 -34.34 30.83 -0.67
C TYR A 488 -35.35 30.65 -1.81
N LEU A 489 -36.57 30.20 -1.50
CA LEU A 489 -37.61 30.02 -2.52
C LEU A 489 -38.16 31.36 -3.04
N ASN A 490 -38.27 32.38 -2.17
CA ASN A 490 -38.69 33.73 -2.60
C ASN A 490 -37.63 34.45 -3.44
N VAL A 491 -36.33 34.19 -3.19
CA VAL A 491 -35.25 34.73 -4.03
C VAL A 491 -35.24 34.06 -5.41
N LEU A 492 -35.51 32.76 -5.50
CA LEU A 492 -35.61 32.07 -6.79
C LEU A 492 -36.85 32.47 -7.60
N ILE A 493 -38.00 32.68 -6.95
CA ILE A 493 -39.24 33.09 -7.63
C ILE A 493 -39.12 34.53 -8.16
N ASN A 494 -38.50 35.44 -7.42
CA ASN A 494 -38.24 36.80 -7.90
C ASN A 494 -37.19 36.84 -9.03
N ALA A 495 -36.21 35.93 -9.03
CA ALA A 495 -35.24 35.82 -10.14
C ALA A 495 -35.86 35.25 -11.43
N LEU A 496 -36.91 34.44 -11.34
CA LEU A 496 -37.66 33.90 -12.48
C LEU A 496 -38.64 34.91 -13.08
N PHE A 497 -39.17 35.86 -12.30
CA PHE A 497 -40.08 36.90 -12.80
C PHE A 497 -39.37 38.10 -13.46
N CYS A 498 -38.05 38.24 -13.31
CA CYS A 498 -37.26 39.28 -14.00
C CYS A 498 -36.66 38.84 -15.35
N ARG A 499 -37.03 37.65 -15.86
CA ARG A 499 -36.59 37.13 -17.17
C ARG A 499 -37.73 36.70 -18.10
N LEU A 500 -38.96 37.09 -17.78
CA LEU A 500 -40.11 37.14 -18.67
C LEU A 500 -40.53 38.61 -18.79
#